data_AF-A0A6A5UK70-F1
#
_entry.id   AF-A0A6A5UK70-F1
#
_cell.length_a   1.000
_cell.length_b   1.000
_cell.length_c   1.000
_cell.angle_alpha   90.00
_cell.angle_beta   90.00
_cell.angle_gamma   90.00
#
_symmetry.space_group_name_H-M   'P 1'
#
loop_
_entity.id
_entity.type
_entity.pdbx_description
1 polymer ?
#
loop_
_entity_poly.entity_id
_entity_poly.type
_entity_poly.pdbx_seq_one_letter_code
_entity_poly.pdbx_strand_id
1 'polypeptide(L)'
;MADTITLHASCHCKRSRLSFTVPTSDLPLTSWLCHCSICRHTHGTLCTIHARIPPPEVDLSTFTTYQSSAKVKRLFCSTCGAHMLDNAHDTEGEEWYVAISMVDADESVWNIKDHFLLESTDDGGLSAWLPAIGGETMRKWKRGEKRGPAFAETGDWKAPSTSEAVPSTAGKKLRARCHCGGAEFYISPPRNAKVHGTSPENMKPKDKTKWYALNDVCTSCRLVSGCAVVSWAIPEISHITLADGSPYRPLFGTLKAYSSSPEVNRTFCGTCGAVVTYTCNDRPAHVDVAVGLLEAESGVRAEEWLEWRTHRLAFEEDCKWKNFLQGFKDGLKQYGGTT
;
A
#
# COMPACT_ATOMS: atom_id res chain seq x y z
N MET A 1 37.11 6.68 14.51
CA MET A 1 35.70 6.24 14.57
C MET A 1 35.19 6.32 13.14
N ALA A 2 34.43 5.32 12.67
CA ALA A 2 33.80 5.42 11.35
C ALA A 2 32.78 6.58 11.37
N ASP A 3 32.70 7.35 10.29
CA ASP A 3 31.69 8.39 10.15
C ASP A 3 30.30 7.72 10.09
N THR A 4 29.35 8.28 10.81
CA THR A 4 27.98 7.73 10.92
C THR A 4 26.95 8.82 10.67
N ILE A 5 25.75 8.40 10.30
CA ILE A 5 24.57 9.25 10.19
C ILE A 5 23.42 8.64 10.98
N THR A 6 22.71 9.47 11.74
CA THR A 6 21.47 9.10 12.43
C THR A 6 20.28 9.55 11.59
N LEU A 7 19.41 8.60 11.28
CA LEU A 7 18.17 8.83 10.55
C LEU A 7 16.98 8.73 11.51
N HIS A 8 15.94 9.54 11.26
CA HIS A 8 14.75 9.63 12.09
C HIS A 8 13.49 9.30 11.28
N ALA A 9 12.54 8.59 11.90
CA ALA A 9 11.23 8.36 11.31
C ALA A 9 10.11 8.71 12.29
N SER A 10 8.96 9.13 11.75
CA SER A 10 7.78 9.45 12.55
C SER A 10 6.48 9.14 11.82
N CYS A 11 5.50 8.59 12.52
CA CYS A 11 4.16 8.37 11.97
C CYS A 11 3.42 9.71 11.75
N HIS A 12 2.25 9.66 11.12
CA HIS A 12 1.42 10.85 10.88
C HIS A 12 1.12 11.66 12.16
N CYS A 13 0.62 11.02 13.23
CA CYS A 13 0.28 11.71 14.47
C CYS A 13 1.48 12.09 15.36
N LYS A 14 2.71 11.77 14.93
CA LYS A 14 3.98 12.04 15.62
C LYS A 14 4.14 11.44 17.02
N ARG A 15 3.23 10.59 17.50
CA ARG A 15 3.38 9.88 18.78
C ARG A 15 4.44 8.79 18.71
N SER A 16 4.42 8.00 17.64
CA SER A 16 5.44 6.99 17.38
C SER A 16 6.59 7.60 16.57
N ARG A 17 7.79 7.50 17.12
CA ARG A 17 9.05 8.00 16.55
C ARG A 17 10.14 6.98 16.81
N LEU A 18 11.13 6.96 15.94
CA LEU A 18 12.31 6.12 16.08
C LEU A 18 13.53 6.78 15.45
N SER A 19 14.72 6.37 15.90
CA SER A 19 16.00 6.68 15.26
C SER A 19 16.82 5.41 15.06
N PHE A 20 17.72 5.44 14.07
CA PHE A 20 18.75 4.42 13.89
C PHE A 20 19.99 5.05 13.26
N THR A 21 21.16 4.50 13.58
CA THR A 21 22.45 5.03 13.15
C THR A 21 23.16 4.02 12.29
N VAL A 22 23.64 4.45 11.12
CA VAL A 22 24.37 3.61 10.16
C VAL A 22 25.71 4.26 9.80
N PRO A 23 26.74 3.47 9.45
CA PRO A 23 27.95 3.98 8.81
C PRO A 23 27.59 4.73 7.52
N THR A 24 28.24 5.88 7.27
CA THR A 24 28.04 6.61 6.01
C THR A 24 28.53 5.82 4.79
N SER A 25 29.46 4.90 4.98
CA SER A 25 29.95 3.96 3.96
C SER A 25 28.88 2.97 3.47
N ASP A 26 27.81 2.78 4.23
CA ASP A 26 26.72 1.86 3.88
C ASP A 26 25.65 2.53 3.01
N LEU A 27 25.76 3.85 2.79
CA LEU A 27 24.86 4.58 1.93
C LEU A 27 25.20 4.38 0.44
N PRO A 28 24.19 4.29 -0.46
CA PRO A 28 22.76 4.23 -0.15
C PRO A 28 22.31 2.85 0.39
N LEU A 29 21.37 2.85 1.33
CA LEU A 29 20.83 1.65 1.96
C LEU A 29 19.96 0.84 0.98
N THR A 30 20.27 -0.45 0.83
CA THR A 30 19.47 -1.39 0.04
C THR A 30 18.02 -1.43 0.51
N SER A 31 17.11 -1.15 -0.41
CA SER A 31 15.67 -1.04 -0.15
C SER A 31 14.88 -1.74 -1.25
N TRP A 32 13.69 -2.25 -0.92
CA TRP A 32 12.88 -3.00 -1.88
C TRP A 32 11.38 -2.81 -1.67
N LEU A 33 10.63 -3.07 -2.73
CA LEU A 33 9.18 -3.17 -2.70
C LEU A 33 8.77 -4.63 -2.52
N CYS A 34 8.05 -4.94 -1.44
CA CYS A 34 7.49 -6.26 -1.19
C CYS A 34 6.01 -6.28 -1.58
N HIS A 35 5.63 -7.24 -2.43
CA HIS A 35 4.26 -7.37 -2.95
C HIS A 35 3.47 -8.53 -2.35
N CYS A 36 3.94 -9.19 -1.29
CA CYS A 36 3.22 -10.35 -0.73
C CYS A 36 1.87 -9.97 -0.11
N SER A 37 0.96 -10.94 -0.05
CA SER A 37 -0.39 -10.73 0.52
C SER A 37 -0.36 -10.22 1.96
N ILE A 38 0.56 -10.72 2.81
CA ILE A 38 0.70 -10.24 4.20
C ILE A 38 1.03 -8.74 4.22
N CYS A 39 2.02 -8.30 3.44
CA CYS A 39 2.40 -6.88 3.35
C CYS A 39 1.22 -6.03 2.87
N ARG A 40 0.56 -6.44 1.79
CA ARG A 40 -0.59 -5.68 1.26
C ARG A 40 -1.75 -5.60 2.25
N HIS A 41 -2.13 -6.72 2.86
CA HIS A 41 -3.28 -6.81 3.75
C HIS A 41 -3.00 -6.26 5.17
N THR A 42 -1.74 -5.98 5.53
CA THR A 42 -1.36 -5.30 6.77
C THR A 42 -1.09 -3.82 6.58
N HIS A 43 -0.75 -3.35 5.38
CA HIS A 43 -0.56 -1.91 5.13
C HIS A 43 -1.74 -1.25 4.41
N GLY A 44 -2.61 -2.03 3.75
CA GLY A 44 -3.67 -1.53 2.87
C GLY A 44 -3.16 -1.04 1.50
N THR A 45 -1.89 -1.30 1.17
CA THR A 45 -1.22 -0.81 -0.03
C THR A 45 -0.91 -1.95 -0.99
N LEU A 46 -0.68 -1.66 -2.28
CA LEU A 46 -0.32 -2.69 -3.26
C LEU A 46 1.09 -3.29 -3.04
N CYS A 47 1.94 -2.61 -2.28
CA CYS A 47 3.24 -3.07 -1.83
C CYS A 47 3.71 -2.30 -0.59
N THR A 48 4.78 -2.75 0.04
CA THR A 48 5.49 -2.02 1.11
C THR A 48 6.92 -1.72 0.69
N ILE A 49 7.50 -0.59 1.12
CA ILE A 49 8.87 -0.19 0.75
C ILE A 49 9.74 -0.18 2.00
N HIS A 50 10.57 -1.20 2.16
CA HIS A 50 11.33 -1.44 3.40
C HIS A 50 12.85 -1.48 3.14
N ALA A 51 13.61 -1.21 4.19
CA ALA A 51 15.05 -1.47 4.28
C ALA A 51 15.36 -2.15 5.60
N ARG A 52 16.40 -2.99 5.60
CA ARG A 52 16.97 -3.53 6.84
C ARG A 52 17.73 -2.42 7.57
N ILE A 53 17.57 -2.35 8.88
CA ILE A 53 18.25 -1.38 9.74
C ILE A 53 18.89 -2.09 10.95
N PRO A 54 19.87 -1.44 11.61
CA PRO A 54 20.27 -1.82 12.95
C PRO A 54 19.09 -1.73 13.94
N PRO A 55 19.20 -2.32 15.14
CA PRO A 55 18.21 -2.12 16.20
C PRO A 55 17.91 -0.63 16.41
N PRO A 56 16.66 -0.19 16.25
CA PRO A 56 16.31 1.21 16.39
C PRO A 56 16.20 1.63 17.86
N GLU A 57 16.49 2.90 18.13
CA GLU A 57 16.07 3.57 19.36
C GLU A 57 14.59 3.93 19.22
N VAL A 58 13.74 3.29 20.02
CA VAL A 58 12.28 3.41 19.89
C VAL A 58 11.57 3.20 21.23
N ASP A 59 10.53 4.00 21.49
CA ASP A 59 9.59 3.75 22.58
C ASP A 59 8.44 2.86 22.10
N LEU A 60 8.56 1.57 22.40
CA LEU A 60 7.58 0.54 22.03
C LEU A 60 6.20 0.74 22.68
N SER A 61 6.06 1.54 23.75
CA SER A 61 4.77 1.79 24.40
C SER A 61 3.78 2.56 23.51
N THR A 62 4.28 3.24 22.48
CA THR A 62 3.47 3.95 21.48
C THR A 62 3.02 3.06 20.32
N PHE A 63 3.47 1.81 20.29
CA PHE A 63 3.22 0.85 19.22
C PHE A 63 2.29 -0.27 19.67
N THR A 64 1.50 -0.75 18.72
CA THR A 64 0.84 -2.05 18.80
C THR A 64 1.68 -3.06 18.02
N THR A 65 1.97 -4.20 18.64
CA THR A 65 2.70 -5.30 18.01
C THR A 65 1.73 -6.36 17.51
N TYR A 66 1.87 -6.75 16.25
CA TYR A 66 1.08 -7.79 15.61
C TYR A 66 1.96 -8.93 15.09
N GLN A 67 1.74 -10.15 15.58
CA GLN A 67 2.43 -11.35 15.09
C GLN A 67 1.83 -11.75 13.73
N SER A 68 2.48 -11.31 12.64
CA SER A 68 1.97 -11.50 11.28
C SER A 68 2.30 -12.87 10.67
N SER A 69 3.29 -13.56 11.23
CA SER A 69 3.65 -14.93 10.86
C SER A 69 4.37 -15.59 12.05
N ALA A 70 4.81 -16.84 11.93
CA ALA A 70 5.63 -17.46 12.98
C ALA A 70 6.95 -16.71 13.26
N LYS A 71 7.44 -15.91 12.30
CA LYS A 71 8.76 -15.26 12.36
C LYS A 71 8.72 -13.74 12.47
N VAL A 72 7.66 -13.08 12.03
CA VAL A 72 7.65 -11.61 11.87
C VAL A 72 6.57 -10.95 12.71
N LYS A 73 7.01 -10.05 13.60
CA LYS A 73 6.19 -9.08 14.31
C LYS A 73 6.18 -7.77 13.53
N ARG A 74 5.00 -7.18 13.35
CA ARG A 74 4.82 -5.87 12.73
C ARG A 74 4.41 -4.86 13.79
N LEU A 75 5.03 -3.70 13.79
CA LEU A 75 4.80 -2.65 14.76
C LEU A 75 4.22 -1.42 14.07
N PHE A 76 3.05 -1.00 14.54
CA PHE A 76 2.35 0.16 14.03
C PHE A 76 1.91 1.09 15.17
N CYS A 77 1.79 2.38 14.87
CA CYS A 77 1.38 3.37 15.86
C CYS A 77 -0.03 3.05 16.40
N SER A 78 -0.17 2.90 17.72
CA SER A 78 -1.45 2.55 18.35
C SER A 78 -2.53 3.63 18.19
N THR A 79 -2.15 4.87 17.84
CA THR A 79 -3.07 5.98 17.61
C THR A 79 -3.53 6.09 16.16
N CYS A 80 -2.60 6.07 15.19
CA CYS A 80 -2.92 6.38 13.79
C CYS A 80 -2.83 5.19 12.84
N GLY A 81 -2.47 4.00 13.32
CA GLY A 81 -2.39 2.79 12.49
C GLY A 81 -1.14 2.68 11.61
N ALA A 82 -0.28 3.71 11.59
CA ALA A 82 0.91 3.76 10.75
C ALA A 82 1.90 2.63 11.05
N HIS A 83 2.08 1.71 10.10
CA HIS A 83 3.15 0.71 10.13
C HIS A 83 4.51 1.39 9.93
N MET A 84 5.45 1.13 10.84
CA MET A 84 6.79 1.73 10.77
C MET A 84 7.92 0.72 10.83
N LEU A 85 7.75 -0.39 11.57
CA LEU A 85 8.81 -1.37 11.79
C LEU A 85 8.27 -2.79 11.61
N ASP A 86 9.12 -3.65 11.04
CA ASP A 86 8.99 -5.09 11.15
C ASP A 86 10.19 -5.62 11.94
N ASN A 87 9.92 -6.56 12.83
CA ASN A 87 10.89 -7.27 13.65
C ASN A 87 10.79 -8.76 13.32
N ALA A 88 11.79 -9.27 12.62
CA ALA A 88 11.86 -10.67 12.22
C ALA A 88 12.80 -11.43 13.17
N HIS A 89 12.38 -12.62 13.58
CA HIS A 89 13.23 -13.58 14.26
C HIS A 89 13.44 -14.78 13.34
N ASP A 90 14.71 -15.09 13.07
CA ASP A 90 15.09 -16.31 12.38
C ASP A 90 16.16 -17.09 13.19
N THR A 91 16.82 -18.04 12.54
CA THR A 91 17.87 -18.86 13.16
C THR A 91 19.17 -18.09 13.42
N GLU A 92 19.38 -16.96 12.75
CA GLU A 92 20.59 -16.13 12.82
C GLU A 92 20.43 -14.96 13.80
N GLY A 93 19.19 -14.60 14.16
CA GLY A 93 18.90 -13.69 15.27
C GLY A 93 17.69 -12.81 15.02
N GLU A 94 17.72 -11.63 15.62
CA GLU A 94 16.72 -10.60 15.45
C GLU A 94 17.13 -9.63 14.33
N GLU A 95 16.22 -9.36 13.40
CA GLU A 95 16.41 -8.42 12.32
C GLU A 95 15.32 -7.34 12.33
N TRP A 96 15.74 -6.10 12.12
CA TRP A 96 14.85 -4.95 12.09
C TRP A 96 14.74 -4.38 10.68
N TYR A 97 13.52 -4.03 10.30
CA TYR A 97 13.21 -3.41 9.02
C TYR A 97 12.36 -2.18 9.26
N VAL A 98 12.62 -1.11 8.52
CA VAL A 98 11.87 0.15 8.61
C VAL A 98 11.08 0.40 7.33
N ALA A 99 9.87 0.94 7.48
CA ALA A 99 9.14 1.57 6.38
C ALA A 99 9.88 2.83 5.93
N ILE A 100 10.68 2.74 4.87
CA ILE A 100 11.58 3.84 4.47
C ILE A 100 10.83 5.10 4.07
N SER A 101 9.57 4.95 3.63
CA SER A 101 8.68 6.08 3.34
C SER A 101 8.26 6.87 4.58
N MET A 102 8.59 6.42 5.80
CA MET A 102 8.37 7.17 7.06
C MET A 102 9.61 7.93 7.54
N VAL A 103 10.77 7.60 6.98
CA VAL A 103 12.06 8.17 7.38
C VAL A 103 12.18 9.56 6.75
N ASP A 104 12.60 10.55 7.54
CA ASP A 104 12.85 11.91 7.06
C ASP A 104 14.25 12.00 6.47
N ALA A 105 14.40 11.41 5.29
CA ALA A 105 15.64 11.33 4.54
C ALA A 105 15.40 11.65 3.07
N ASP A 106 16.43 12.17 2.41
CA ASP A 106 16.44 12.36 0.97
C ASP A 106 16.34 11.01 0.23
N GLU A 107 15.87 11.06 -1.02
CA GLU A 107 15.77 9.88 -1.88
C GLU A 107 17.13 9.19 -2.07
N SER A 108 18.24 9.95 -2.10
CA SER A 108 19.60 9.44 -2.27
C SER A 108 20.10 8.54 -1.14
N VAL A 109 19.41 8.49 0.01
CA VAL A 109 19.72 7.55 1.10
C VAL A 109 19.31 6.12 0.73
N TRP A 110 18.42 5.93 -0.25
CA TRP A 110 17.80 4.66 -0.56
C TRP A 110 18.21 4.12 -1.93
N ASN A 111 18.62 2.86 -1.96
CA ASN A 111 18.87 2.11 -3.17
C ASN A 111 17.67 1.21 -3.47
N ILE A 112 16.62 1.79 -4.07
CA ILE A 112 15.36 1.08 -4.38
C ILE A 112 15.47 0.44 -5.76
N LYS A 113 15.71 -0.87 -5.83
CA LYS A 113 15.99 -1.56 -7.10
C LYS A 113 15.19 -2.83 -7.36
N ASP A 114 14.39 -3.27 -6.39
CA ASP A 114 13.75 -4.58 -6.44
C ASP A 114 12.25 -4.54 -6.13
N HIS A 115 11.49 -5.29 -6.93
CA HIS A 115 10.15 -5.76 -6.61
C HIS A 115 10.21 -7.24 -6.27
N PHE A 116 9.86 -7.62 -5.04
CA PHE A 116 9.83 -9.01 -4.58
C PHE A 116 8.42 -9.57 -4.42
N LEU A 117 8.33 -10.91 -4.46
CA LEU A 117 7.11 -11.68 -4.19
C LEU A 117 5.95 -11.36 -5.15
N LEU A 118 6.28 -11.12 -6.42
CA LEU A 118 5.29 -10.77 -7.44
C LEU A 118 4.32 -11.91 -7.78
N GLU A 119 4.66 -13.18 -7.52
CA GLU A 119 3.70 -14.28 -7.70
C GLU A 119 2.45 -14.13 -6.81
N SER A 120 2.54 -13.38 -5.71
CA SER A 120 1.38 -13.12 -4.84
C SER A 120 0.40 -12.07 -5.38
N THR A 121 0.67 -11.50 -6.57
CA THR A 121 -0.15 -10.43 -7.16
C THR A 121 -1.06 -10.90 -8.28
N ASP A 122 -0.75 -12.06 -8.88
CA ASP A 122 -1.36 -12.64 -10.08
C ASP A 122 -1.24 -11.79 -11.36
N ASP A 123 -1.36 -10.47 -11.26
CA ASP A 123 -1.36 -9.52 -12.38
C ASP A 123 -0.08 -8.67 -12.47
N GLY A 124 0.87 -8.86 -11.54
CA GLY A 124 2.10 -8.07 -11.40
C GLY A 124 1.98 -6.82 -10.53
N GLY A 125 0.78 -6.53 -10.03
CA GLY A 125 0.47 -5.45 -9.11
C GLY A 125 1.02 -4.10 -9.55
N LEU A 126 1.59 -3.37 -8.59
CA LEU A 126 2.15 -2.03 -8.79
C LEU A 126 3.44 -2.03 -9.63
N SER A 127 4.12 -3.18 -9.77
CA SER A 127 5.36 -3.25 -10.58
C SER A 127 5.12 -2.99 -12.08
N ALA A 128 3.87 -3.11 -12.53
CA ALA A 128 3.46 -2.71 -13.88
C ALA A 128 3.55 -1.19 -14.08
N TRP A 129 3.38 -0.41 -13.01
CA TRP A 129 3.34 1.06 -13.03
C TRP A 129 4.66 1.71 -12.62
N LEU A 130 5.60 0.94 -12.07
CA LEU A 130 6.92 1.43 -11.65
C LEU A 130 8.05 0.57 -12.26
N PRO A 131 8.24 0.59 -13.59
CA PRO A 131 9.24 -0.26 -14.23
C PRO A 131 10.68 0.22 -14.03
N ALA A 132 10.89 1.50 -13.69
CA ALA A 132 12.20 2.12 -13.51
C ALA A 132 12.15 3.27 -12.51
N ILE A 133 13.28 3.57 -11.85
CA ILE A 133 13.49 4.74 -10.98
C ILE A 133 14.80 5.40 -11.40
N GLY A 134 14.79 6.71 -11.65
CA GLY A 134 16.02 7.45 -11.99
C GLY A 134 16.70 6.98 -13.28
N GLY A 135 15.95 6.41 -14.21
CA GLY A 135 16.47 5.82 -15.45
C GLY A 135 17.01 4.39 -15.30
N GLU A 136 17.05 3.83 -14.09
CA GLU A 136 17.45 2.46 -13.84
C GLU A 136 16.23 1.52 -13.77
N THR A 137 16.26 0.45 -14.54
CA THR A 137 15.20 -0.57 -14.55
C THR A 137 15.12 -1.31 -13.22
N MET A 138 13.90 -1.40 -12.68
CA MET A 138 13.58 -2.17 -11.48
C MET A 138 13.62 -3.67 -11.76
N ARG A 139 14.32 -4.44 -10.91
CA ARG A 139 14.35 -5.90 -10.99
C ARG A 139 13.05 -6.49 -10.44
N LYS A 140 12.48 -7.45 -11.16
CA LYS A 140 11.20 -8.09 -10.82
C LYS A 140 11.40 -9.54 -10.44
N TRP A 141 11.21 -9.85 -9.17
CA TRP A 141 11.41 -11.19 -8.62
C TRP A 141 10.09 -11.86 -8.32
N LYS A 142 9.92 -13.08 -8.84
CA LYS A 142 8.77 -13.93 -8.55
C LYS A 142 8.60 -14.17 -7.05
N ARG A 143 9.72 -14.45 -6.36
CA ARG A 143 9.81 -14.84 -4.94
C ARG A 143 10.77 -13.95 -4.16
N GLY A 144 10.84 -14.12 -2.84
CA GLY A 144 11.82 -13.46 -1.99
C GLY A 144 13.25 -13.98 -2.23
N GLU A 145 14.25 -13.20 -1.82
CA GLU A 145 15.66 -13.57 -1.92
C GLU A 145 15.95 -14.81 -1.04
N LYS A 146 16.10 -15.99 -1.65
CA LYS A 146 16.80 -17.11 -1.01
C LYS A 146 18.24 -17.10 -1.54
N ARG A 147 19.19 -16.77 -0.67
CA ARG A 147 20.63 -16.80 -0.98
C ARG A 147 21.05 -18.25 -1.31
N GLY A 148 21.31 -18.54 -2.58
CA GLY A 148 21.86 -19.82 -3.03
C GLY A 148 21.84 -19.98 -4.56
N PRO A 149 22.84 -20.67 -5.15
CA PRO A 149 23.04 -20.75 -6.61
C PRO A 149 21.96 -21.51 -7.39
N ALA A 150 20.97 -22.11 -6.71
CA ALA A 150 19.88 -22.87 -7.32
C ALA A 150 18.51 -22.13 -7.30
N PHE A 151 18.46 -20.85 -6.93
CA PHE A 151 17.21 -20.06 -6.83
C PHE A 151 17.23 -18.72 -7.59
N ALA A 152 18.00 -18.67 -8.68
CA ALA A 152 17.93 -17.57 -9.65
C ALA A 152 16.76 -17.82 -10.63
N GLU A 153 15.58 -17.25 -10.36
CA GLU A 153 14.50 -17.10 -11.37
C GLU A 153 14.19 -15.61 -11.57
N THR A 154 15.32 -14.91 -11.81
CA THR A 154 15.66 -13.61 -12.42
C THR A 154 14.73 -12.40 -12.31
N GLY A 155 15.37 -11.22 -12.17
CA GLY A 155 14.78 -9.88 -12.06
C GLY A 155 14.03 -9.38 -13.30
N ASP A 156 13.44 -10.28 -14.08
CA ASP A 156 12.70 -10.07 -15.31
C ASP A 156 11.34 -10.80 -15.29
N TRP A 157 10.82 -11.15 -14.10
CA TRP A 157 9.50 -11.76 -13.96
C TRP A 157 8.43 -10.92 -14.68
N LYS A 158 7.64 -11.61 -15.49
CA LYS A 158 6.48 -11.04 -16.20
C LYS A 158 5.22 -11.64 -15.60
N ALA A 159 4.22 -10.79 -15.38
CA ALA A 159 2.90 -11.28 -15.05
C ALA A 159 2.39 -12.19 -16.17
N PRO A 160 1.64 -13.25 -15.85
CA PRO A 160 0.80 -13.92 -16.84
C PRO A 160 0.02 -12.87 -17.63
N SER A 161 -0.06 -13.02 -18.95
CA SER A 161 -0.94 -12.18 -19.77
C SER A 161 -2.34 -12.29 -19.18
N THR A 162 -2.82 -11.21 -18.58
CA THR A 162 -4.15 -11.14 -17.99
C THR A 162 -5.16 -11.65 -19.00
N SER A 163 -5.98 -12.64 -18.62
CA SER A 163 -7.26 -12.83 -19.32
C SER A 163 -7.95 -11.47 -19.34
N GLU A 164 -8.41 -11.00 -20.49
CA GLU A 164 -9.19 -9.76 -20.60
C GLU A 164 -10.15 -9.66 -19.41
N ALA A 165 -9.93 -8.67 -18.53
CA ALA A 165 -10.67 -8.57 -17.28
C ALA A 165 -12.13 -8.22 -17.62
N VAL A 166 -12.98 -9.24 -17.74
CA VAL A 166 -14.40 -9.09 -18.04
C VAL A 166 -15.05 -8.38 -16.85
N PRO A 167 -15.78 -7.28 -17.05
CA PRO A 167 -16.44 -6.57 -15.95
C PRO A 167 -17.26 -7.50 -15.06
N SER A 168 -17.20 -7.29 -13.75
CA SER A 168 -17.98 -8.07 -12.78
C SER A 168 -19.49 -8.03 -13.09
N THR A 169 -20.15 -9.18 -13.05
CA THR A 169 -21.59 -9.32 -13.28
C THR A 169 -22.43 -9.06 -12.01
N ALA A 170 -23.72 -8.80 -12.21
CA ALA A 170 -24.68 -8.63 -11.13
C ALA A 170 -24.73 -9.88 -10.23
N GLY A 171 -24.52 -9.70 -8.92
CA GLY A 171 -24.54 -10.77 -7.91
C GLY A 171 -23.16 -11.18 -7.39
N LYS A 172 -22.08 -10.90 -8.11
CA LYS A 172 -20.72 -10.98 -7.57
C LYS A 172 -20.45 -9.84 -6.59
N LYS A 173 -19.62 -10.10 -5.58
CA LYS A 173 -19.17 -9.12 -4.58
C LYS A 173 -17.65 -9.19 -4.47
N LEU A 174 -16.99 -8.04 -4.58
CA LEU A 174 -15.56 -7.92 -4.33
C LEU A 174 -15.31 -7.90 -2.83
N ARG A 175 -14.56 -8.87 -2.33
CA ARG A 175 -14.22 -8.94 -0.91
C ARG A 175 -13.04 -8.03 -0.62
N ALA A 176 -13.12 -7.30 0.49
CA ALA A 176 -12.03 -6.53 1.05
C ALA A 176 -11.74 -7.05 2.46
N ARG A 177 -10.50 -7.46 2.74
CA ARG A 177 -10.14 -8.08 4.02
C ARG A 177 -8.72 -7.76 4.49
N CYS A 178 -8.59 -7.32 5.74
CA CYS A 178 -7.27 -7.17 6.37
C CYS A 178 -6.65 -8.51 6.76
N HIS A 179 -5.36 -8.53 7.07
CA HIS A 179 -4.64 -9.79 7.30
C HIS A 179 -5.25 -10.65 8.42
N CYS A 180 -5.61 -10.04 9.56
CA CYS A 180 -6.23 -10.77 10.68
C CYS A 180 -7.72 -11.11 10.48
N GLY A 181 -8.37 -10.59 9.43
CA GLY A 181 -9.80 -10.76 9.19
C GLY A 181 -10.72 -9.91 10.07
N GLY A 182 -10.16 -9.13 10.99
CA GLY A 182 -10.95 -8.25 11.86
C GLY A 182 -11.59 -7.05 11.15
N ALA A 183 -11.19 -6.78 9.89
CA ALA A 183 -11.87 -5.86 8.99
C ALA A 183 -12.20 -6.64 7.71
N GLU A 184 -13.48 -6.89 7.50
CA GLU A 184 -13.99 -7.64 6.35
C GLU A 184 -15.31 -7.03 5.88
N PHE A 185 -15.40 -6.75 4.59
CA PHE A 185 -16.59 -6.20 3.94
C PHE A 185 -16.57 -6.51 2.44
N TYR A 186 -17.65 -6.17 1.76
CA TYR A 186 -17.89 -6.53 0.37
C TYR A 186 -18.39 -5.33 -0.43
N ILE A 187 -17.82 -5.12 -1.60
CA ILE A 187 -18.19 -4.07 -2.55
C ILE A 187 -18.98 -4.72 -3.69
N SER A 188 -20.16 -4.19 -3.99
CA SER A 188 -20.97 -4.60 -5.13
C SER A 188 -20.59 -3.80 -6.38
N PRO A 189 -20.81 -4.31 -7.60
CA PRO A 189 -20.57 -3.54 -8.82
C PRO A 189 -21.55 -2.36 -8.88
N PRO A 190 -21.25 -1.28 -9.64
CA PRO A 190 -22.20 -0.21 -9.89
C PRO A 190 -23.50 -0.79 -10.48
N ARG A 191 -24.63 -0.58 -9.80
CA ARG A 191 -25.94 -1.13 -10.25
C ARG A 191 -26.38 -0.61 -11.61
N ASN A 192 -26.01 0.63 -11.94
CA ASN A 192 -26.24 1.28 -13.23
C ASN A 192 -25.40 2.57 -13.31
N ALA A 193 -25.35 3.19 -14.49
CA ALA A 193 -24.56 4.38 -14.73
C ALA A 193 -24.93 5.61 -13.86
N LYS A 194 -26.16 5.67 -13.30
CA LYS A 194 -26.61 6.80 -12.47
C LYS A 194 -25.92 6.83 -11.10
N VAL A 195 -25.35 5.71 -10.65
CA VAL A 195 -24.57 5.63 -9.41
C VAL A 195 -23.40 6.62 -9.42
N HIS A 196 -22.84 6.91 -10.59
CA HIS A 196 -21.76 7.90 -10.71
C HIS A 196 -22.25 9.35 -10.68
N GLY A 197 -23.56 9.60 -10.53
CA GLY A 197 -24.14 10.94 -10.53
C GLY A 197 -23.76 11.78 -9.30
N THR A 198 -23.43 11.13 -8.18
CA THR A 198 -22.96 11.77 -6.95
C THR A 198 -21.45 12.02 -6.96
N SER A 199 -20.70 11.38 -7.87
CA SER A 199 -19.25 11.52 -7.98
C SER A 199 -18.86 12.84 -8.63
N PRO A 200 -17.78 13.50 -8.19
CA PRO A 200 -17.17 14.61 -8.92
C PRO A 200 -16.83 14.21 -10.37
N GLU A 201 -16.96 15.14 -11.32
CA GLU A 201 -16.80 14.84 -12.76
C GLU A 201 -15.44 14.22 -13.10
N ASN A 202 -14.37 14.71 -12.47
CA ASN A 202 -12.99 14.21 -12.61
C ASN A 202 -12.74 12.85 -11.94
N MET A 203 -13.75 12.30 -11.26
CA MET A 203 -13.73 11.02 -10.54
C MET A 203 -14.80 10.05 -11.08
N LYS A 204 -15.39 10.34 -12.24
CA LYS A 204 -16.29 9.42 -12.91
C LYS A 204 -15.49 8.49 -13.83
N PRO A 205 -15.64 7.16 -13.71
CA PRO A 205 -15.02 6.24 -14.64
C PRO A 205 -15.68 6.38 -16.02
N LYS A 206 -14.93 6.11 -17.09
CA LYS A 206 -15.46 6.03 -18.46
C LYS A 206 -16.34 4.80 -18.60
N ASP A 207 -15.83 3.64 -18.17
CA ASP A 207 -16.60 2.42 -18.03
C ASP A 207 -17.50 2.51 -16.79
N LYS A 208 -18.80 2.71 -17.03
CA LYS A 208 -19.79 2.88 -15.96
C LYS A 208 -20.06 1.60 -15.16
N THR A 209 -19.52 0.46 -15.59
CA THR A 209 -19.57 -0.81 -14.86
C THR A 209 -18.46 -0.96 -13.82
N LYS A 210 -17.49 -0.04 -13.77
CA LYS A 210 -16.37 -0.05 -12.83
C LYS A 210 -16.46 1.09 -11.81
N TRP A 211 -15.71 0.96 -10.74
CA TRP A 211 -15.46 2.03 -9.77
C TRP A 211 -14.20 2.81 -10.14
N TYR A 212 -14.16 4.09 -9.82
CA TYR A 212 -12.97 4.89 -10.03
C TYR A 212 -11.88 4.52 -9.03
N ALA A 213 -10.64 4.39 -9.51
CA ALA A 213 -9.47 4.16 -8.68
C ALA A 213 -8.32 5.10 -9.04
N LEU A 214 -7.49 5.43 -8.05
CA LEU A 214 -6.36 6.33 -8.22
C LEU A 214 -5.17 5.92 -7.36
N ASN A 215 -3.99 6.45 -7.71
CA ASN A 215 -2.78 6.38 -6.90
C ASN A 215 -2.50 7.76 -6.28
N ASP A 216 -2.29 7.79 -4.97
CA ASP A 216 -2.08 8.99 -4.15
C ASP A 216 -0.70 8.96 -3.49
N VAL A 217 0.06 10.05 -3.66
CA VAL A 217 1.42 10.22 -3.14
C VAL A 217 1.51 11.34 -2.10
N CYS A 218 0.38 11.80 -1.55
CA CYS A 218 0.37 12.86 -0.54
C CYS A 218 1.12 12.47 0.72
N THR A 219 1.66 13.47 1.43
CA THR A 219 2.42 13.25 2.66
C THR A 219 1.58 12.56 3.73
N SER A 220 0.28 12.86 3.79
CA SER A 220 -0.62 12.26 4.77
C SER A 220 -0.81 10.76 4.53
N CYS A 221 -1.12 10.35 3.30
CA CYS A 221 -1.27 8.94 2.90
C CYS A 221 0.03 8.16 3.09
N ARG A 222 1.17 8.78 2.77
CA ARG A 222 2.50 8.21 3.04
C ARG A 222 2.71 7.92 4.52
N LEU A 223 2.43 8.89 5.39
CA LEU A 223 2.69 8.80 6.83
C LEU A 223 1.66 8.00 7.64
N VAL A 224 0.54 7.57 7.04
CA VAL A 224 -0.42 6.64 7.67
C VAL A 224 -0.28 5.21 7.19
N SER A 225 0.28 4.98 5.99
CA SER A 225 0.38 3.63 5.40
C SER A 225 1.78 3.01 5.49
N GLY A 226 2.82 3.86 5.58
CA GLY A 226 4.21 3.41 5.53
C GLY A 226 4.71 3.15 4.11
N CYS A 227 3.98 3.59 3.09
CA CYS A 227 4.35 3.42 1.68
C CYS A 227 4.35 4.76 0.94
N ALA A 228 5.22 4.92 -0.05
CA ALA A 228 5.33 6.16 -0.83
C ALA A 228 4.08 6.45 -1.68
N VAL A 229 3.25 5.43 -1.92
CA VAL A 229 2.01 5.52 -2.70
C VAL A 229 0.94 4.65 -2.07
N VAL A 230 -0.28 5.20 -1.99
CA VAL A 230 -1.47 4.47 -1.58
C VAL A 230 -2.45 4.45 -2.75
N SER A 231 -3.00 3.28 -3.02
CA SER A 231 -3.98 3.10 -4.08
C SER A 231 -5.38 3.01 -3.47
N TRP A 232 -6.30 3.85 -3.96
CA TRP A 232 -7.66 3.99 -3.45
C TRP A 232 -8.67 3.60 -4.52
N ALA A 233 -9.61 2.72 -4.17
CA ALA A 233 -10.85 2.50 -4.91
C ALA A 233 -11.97 3.34 -4.28
N ILE A 234 -12.85 3.94 -5.08
CA ILE A 234 -13.81 4.94 -4.59
C ILE A 234 -15.25 4.52 -4.92
N PRO A 235 -15.78 3.49 -4.27
CA PRO A 235 -17.19 3.11 -4.37
C PRO A 235 -18.12 4.07 -3.60
N GLU A 236 -19.41 4.04 -3.95
CA GLU A 236 -20.44 4.59 -3.08
C GLU A 236 -20.67 3.71 -1.84
N ILE A 237 -20.90 4.33 -0.70
CA ILE A 237 -21.22 3.66 0.57
C ILE A 237 -22.43 2.71 0.43
N SER A 238 -23.42 3.09 -0.38
CA SER A 238 -24.64 2.32 -0.65
C SER A 238 -24.38 0.95 -1.31
N HIS A 239 -23.18 0.73 -1.85
CA HIS A 239 -22.75 -0.51 -2.52
C HIS A 239 -21.83 -1.37 -1.65
N ILE A 240 -21.62 -0.99 -0.39
CA ILE A 240 -20.80 -1.73 0.56
C ILE A 240 -21.68 -2.42 1.59
N THR A 241 -21.46 -3.72 1.78
CA THR A 241 -22.08 -4.53 2.83
C THR A 241 -21.02 -5.14 3.73
N LEU A 242 -21.28 -5.19 5.03
CA LEU A 242 -20.40 -5.85 5.98
C LEU A 242 -20.58 -7.37 5.95
N ALA A 243 -19.69 -8.10 6.63
CA ALA A 243 -19.70 -9.56 6.66
C ALA A 243 -20.99 -10.18 7.22
N ASP A 244 -21.69 -9.47 8.12
CA ASP A 244 -23.00 -9.86 8.65
C ASP A 244 -24.17 -9.51 7.71
N GLY A 245 -23.89 -8.97 6.52
CA GLY A 245 -24.88 -8.51 5.54
C GLY A 245 -25.47 -7.12 5.84
N SER A 246 -25.11 -6.49 6.96
CA SER A 246 -25.58 -5.15 7.29
C SER A 246 -24.99 -4.08 6.35
N PRO A 247 -25.66 -2.92 6.20
CA PRO A 247 -25.10 -1.78 5.48
C PRO A 247 -23.77 -1.33 6.07
N TYR A 248 -22.93 -0.73 5.24
CA TYR A 248 -21.68 -0.13 5.70
C TYR A 248 -21.91 0.89 6.82
N ARG A 249 -21.03 0.82 7.82
CA ARG A 249 -20.85 1.83 8.86
C ARG A 249 -19.36 2.11 9.01
N PRO A 250 -18.93 3.31 9.42
CA PRO A 250 -17.50 3.65 9.49
C PRO A 250 -16.69 2.75 10.42
N LEU A 251 -17.30 2.29 11.53
CA LEU A 251 -16.65 1.44 12.53
C LEU A 251 -17.33 0.09 12.64
N PHE A 252 -16.58 -0.97 12.37
CA PHE A 252 -17.01 -2.37 12.47
C PHE A 252 -15.82 -3.28 12.78
N GLY A 253 -16.12 -4.49 13.27
CA GLY A 253 -15.10 -5.47 13.63
C GLY A 253 -14.05 -4.88 14.58
N THR A 254 -12.81 -4.85 14.12
CA THR A 254 -11.64 -4.35 14.88
C THR A 254 -11.21 -2.94 14.49
N LEU A 255 -11.98 -2.24 13.66
CA LEU A 255 -11.59 -0.92 13.16
C LEU A 255 -11.52 0.13 14.28
N LYS A 256 -10.48 0.96 14.19
CA LYS A 256 -10.33 2.21 14.92
C LYS A 256 -10.36 3.37 13.92
N ALA A 257 -10.81 4.53 14.37
CA ALA A 257 -10.78 5.76 13.58
C ALA A 257 -9.63 6.67 14.02
N TYR A 258 -9.07 7.39 13.05
CA TYR A 258 -8.10 8.45 13.25
C TYR A 258 -8.42 9.61 12.31
N SER A 259 -8.57 10.81 12.87
CA SER A 259 -8.73 12.03 12.08
C SER A 259 -7.37 12.60 11.76
N SER A 260 -6.98 12.57 10.48
CA SER A 260 -5.68 13.09 10.02
C SER A 260 -5.71 14.61 9.81
N SER A 261 -6.88 15.18 9.59
CA SER A 261 -7.13 16.62 9.46
C SER A 261 -8.61 16.88 9.77
N PRO A 262 -9.03 18.15 9.99
CA PRO A 262 -10.44 18.47 10.06
C PRO A 262 -11.19 17.85 8.88
N GLU A 263 -12.37 17.31 9.14
CA GLU A 263 -13.28 16.76 8.12
C GLU A 263 -12.80 15.50 7.38
N VAL A 264 -11.64 14.97 7.76
CA VAL A 264 -11.09 13.72 7.23
C VAL A 264 -11.06 12.67 8.33
N ASN A 265 -11.67 11.51 8.04
CA ASN A 265 -11.60 10.34 8.90
C ASN A 265 -10.99 9.17 8.14
N ARG A 266 -9.96 8.58 8.75
CA ARG A 266 -9.30 7.36 8.30
C ARG A 266 -9.62 6.23 9.25
N THR A 267 -9.75 5.02 8.75
CA THR A 267 -9.89 3.83 9.59
C THR A 267 -8.73 2.87 9.37
N PHE A 268 -8.36 2.19 10.45
CA PHE A 268 -7.36 1.14 10.42
C PHE A 268 -7.79 -0.02 11.32
N CYS A 269 -7.31 -1.22 11.03
CA CYS A 269 -7.54 -2.38 11.89
C CYS A 269 -6.75 -2.24 13.20
N GLY A 270 -7.43 -2.19 14.33
CA GLY A 270 -6.80 -2.07 15.64
C GLY A 270 -5.95 -3.27 16.06
N THR A 271 -6.11 -4.42 15.39
CA THR A 271 -5.36 -5.66 15.64
C THR A 271 -4.10 -5.75 14.78
N CYS A 272 -4.24 -5.60 13.45
CA CYS A 272 -3.11 -5.80 12.51
C CYS A 272 -2.61 -4.54 11.82
N GLY A 273 -3.15 -3.36 12.14
CA GLY A 273 -2.70 -2.05 11.67
C GLY A 273 -3.09 -1.66 10.25
N ALA A 274 -3.72 -2.57 9.49
CA ALA A 274 -4.15 -2.33 8.12
C ALA A 274 -4.94 -1.04 7.94
N VAL A 275 -4.47 -0.15 7.07
CA VAL A 275 -5.26 0.98 6.57
C VAL A 275 -6.43 0.42 5.78
N VAL A 276 -7.65 0.87 6.09
CA VAL A 276 -8.87 0.30 5.52
C VAL A 276 -9.64 1.31 4.71
N THR A 277 -10.06 2.42 5.32
CA THR A 277 -10.82 3.45 4.61
C THR A 277 -10.35 4.87 4.88
N TYR A 278 -10.67 5.74 3.93
CA TYR A 278 -10.60 7.19 4.05
C TYR A 278 -11.97 7.78 3.67
N THR A 279 -12.40 8.80 4.40
CA THR A 279 -13.64 9.55 4.15
C THR A 279 -13.39 11.03 4.35
N CYS A 280 -14.05 11.88 3.57
CA CYS A 280 -14.04 13.33 3.72
C CYS A 280 -15.45 13.91 3.55
N ASN A 281 -15.70 15.07 4.17
CA ASN A 281 -17.01 15.73 4.11
C ASN A 281 -17.42 16.18 2.69
N ASP A 282 -16.45 16.44 1.81
CA ASP A 282 -16.71 16.87 0.41
C ASP A 282 -17.37 15.78 -0.44
N ARG A 283 -17.25 14.51 -0.04
CA ARG A 283 -17.78 13.35 -0.77
C ARG A 283 -18.54 12.41 0.18
N PRO A 284 -19.65 12.86 0.77
CA PRO A 284 -20.32 12.13 1.86
C PRO A 284 -20.97 10.82 1.41
N ALA A 285 -21.19 10.63 0.10
CA ALA A 285 -21.73 9.40 -0.47
C ALA A 285 -20.66 8.33 -0.73
N HIS A 286 -19.37 8.67 -0.64
CA HIS A 286 -18.26 7.82 -1.04
C HIS A 286 -17.36 7.47 0.13
N VAL A 287 -16.64 6.36 -0.04
CA VAL A 287 -15.55 5.97 0.84
C VAL A 287 -14.40 5.49 -0.01
N ASP A 288 -13.21 5.96 0.30
CA ASP A 288 -12.00 5.52 -0.36
C ASP A 288 -11.54 4.24 0.36
N VAL A 289 -11.50 3.13 -0.36
CA VAL A 289 -11.11 1.80 0.12
C VAL A 289 -9.68 1.51 -0.29
N ALA A 290 -8.87 1.10 0.68
CA ALA A 290 -7.46 0.76 0.47
C ALA A 290 -7.34 -0.50 -0.40
N VAL A 291 -6.79 -0.35 -1.61
CA VAL A 291 -6.82 -1.42 -2.64
C VAL A 291 -6.00 -2.64 -2.23
N GLY A 292 -5.00 -2.49 -1.36
CA GLY A 292 -4.22 -3.62 -0.84
C GLY A 292 -5.03 -4.66 -0.05
N LEU A 293 -6.29 -4.37 0.25
CA LEU A 293 -7.22 -5.28 0.92
C LEU A 293 -8.11 -6.09 -0.03
N LEU A 294 -8.16 -5.73 -1.31
CA LEU A 294 -9.11 -6.30 -2.27
C LEU A 294 -8.66 -7.70 -2.71
N GLU A 295 -9.59 -8.64 -2.69
CA GLU A 295 -9.43 -10.02 -3.15
C GLU A 295 -10.22 -10.20 -4.45
N ALA A 296 -9.62 -9.79 -5.56
CA ALA A 296 -10.21 -9.87 -6.91
C ALA A 296 -9.67 -11.08 -7.68
N GLU A 297 -10.45 -11.57 -8.67
CA GLU A 297 -10.07 -12.73 -9.48
C GLU A 297 -9.01 -12.36 -10.53
N SER A 298 -9.01 -11.11 -11.01
CA SER A 298 -8.04 -10.65 -12.01
C SER A 298 -6.65 -10.34 -11.45
N GLY A 299 -6.49 -10.34 -10.12
CA GLY A 299 -5.27 -9.93 -9.42
C GLY A 299 -5.44 -8.66 -8.60
N VAL A 300 -4.35 -8.18 -8.02
CA VAL A 300 -4.41 -7.15 -6.96
C VAL A 300 -4.77 -5.76 -7.45
N ARG A 301 -4.66 -5.48 -8.76
CA ARG A 301 -5.17 -4.24 -9.36
C ARG A 301 -6.69 -4.27 -9.55
N ALA A 302 -7.33 -5.44 -9.42
CA ALA A 302 -8.79 -5.62 -9.48
C ALA A 302 -9.42 -4.95 -10.71
N GLU A 303 -8.83 -5.14 -11.89
CA GLU A 303 -9.18 -4.38 -13.11
C GLU A 303 -10.55 -4.77 -13.68
N GLU A 304 -11.13 -5.87 -13.23
CA GLU A 304 -12.53 -6.24 -13.51
C GLU A 304 -13.54 -5.42 -12.67
N TRP A 305 -13.05 -4.70 -11.65
CA TRP A 305 -13.84 -3.84 -10.77
C TRP A 305 -13.46 -2.36 -10.87
N LEU A 306 -12.21 -2.05 -11.18
CA LEU A 306 -11.63 -0.72 -11.04
C LEU A 306 -11.20 -0.15 -12.39
N GLU A 307 -11.56 1.10 -12.65
CA GLU A 307 -10.95 1.91 -13.69
C GLU A 307 -9.90 2.83 -13.06
N TRP A 308 -8.64 2.60 -13.42
CA TRP A 308 -7.50 3.33 -12.88
C TRP A 308 -7.30 4.68 -13.58
N ARG A 309 -7.14 5.75 -12.80
CA ARG A 309 -6.60 7.01 -13.30
C ARG A 309 -5.11 6.85 -13.61
N THR A 310 -4.77 6.86 -14.90
CA THR A 310 -3.40 6.68 -15.41
C THR A 310 -2.70 7.97 -15.84
N HIS A 311 -3.44 9.07 -16.06
CA HIS A 311 -2.88 10.31 -16.60
C HIS A 311 -2.19 11.21 -15.57
N ARG A 312 -2.39 10.98 -14.25
CA ARG A 312 -1.73 11.69 -13.15
C ARG A 312 -1.90 10.99 -11.80
N LEU A 313 -1.00 11.27 -10.87
CA LEU A 313 -1.12 10.91 -9.46
C LEU A 313 -1.90 12.00 -8.68
N ALA A 314 -2.45 11.65 -7.52
CA ALA A 314 -2.99 12.65 -6.59
C ALA A 314 -1.85 13.28 -5.77
N PHE A 315 -1.91 14.60 -5.58
CA PHE A 315 -0.96 15.38 -4.77
C PHE A 315 0.52 15.11 -5.12
N GLU A 316 0.87 15.22 -6.41
CA GLU A 316 2.24 14.98 -6.90
C GLU A 316 3.27 15.89 -6.21
N GLU A 317 2.87 17.11 -5.88
CA GLU A 317 3.66 18.14 -5.21
C GLU A 317 4.15 17.73 -3.80
N ASP A 318 3.46 16.79 -3.14
CA ASP A 318 3.80 16.31 -1.81
C ASP A 318 4.87 15.21 -1.81
N CYS A 319 5.13 14.59 -2.97
CA CYS A 319 6.02 13.44 -3.06
C CYS A 319 7.49 13.89 -2.93
N LYS A 320 8.15 13.43 -1.86
CA LYS A 320 9.55 13.78 -1.58
C LYS A 320 10.57 13.14 -2.53
N TRP A 321 10.22 12.01 -3.15
CA TRP A 321 11.14 11.20 -3.96
C TRP A 321 10.88 11.46 -5.43
N LYS A 322 11.69 12.33 -6.04
CA LYS A 322 11.47 12.85 -7.38
C LYS A 322 11.68 11.79 -8.45
N ASN A 323 12.70 10.94 -8.31
CA ASN A 323 12.98 9.88 -9.27
C ASN A 323 11.91 8.79 -9.20
N PHE A 324 11.47 8.43 -7.98
CA PHE A 324 10.33 7.55 -7.75
C PHE A 324 9.05 8.10 -8.39
N LEU A 325 8.72 9.37 -8.11
CA LEU A 325 7.53 10.02 -8.65
C LEU A 325 7.54 10.01 -10.18
N GLN A 326 8.65 10.42 -10.78
CA GLN A 326 8.78 10.49 -12.24
C GLN A 326 8.69 9.09 -12.86
N GLY A 327 9.39 8.09 -12.31
CA GLY A 327 9.31 6.71 -12.77
C GLY A 327 7.90 6.12 -12.70
N PHE A 328 7.15 6.44 -11.64
CA PHE A 328 5.76 6.02 -11.50
C PHE A 328 4.84 6.70 -12.51
N LYS A 329 5.03 7.99 -12.77
CA LYS A 329 4.26 8.74 -13.78
C LYS A 329 4.48 8.19 -15.17
N ASP A 330 5.75 7.91 -15.52
CA ASP A 330 6.10 7.37 -16.84
C ASP A 330 5.53 5.97 -17.02
N GLY A 331 5.64 5.11 -15.99
CA GLY A 331 5.06 3.77 -16.01
C GLY A 331 3.52 3.78 -16.10
N LEU A 332 2.83 4.64 -15.33
CA LEU A 332 1.37 4.79 -15.44
C LEU A 332 0.93 5.29 -16.82
N LYS A 333 1.65 6.27 -17.39
CA LYS A 333 1.34 6.81 -18.72
C LYS A 333 1.51 5.75 -19.80
N GLN A 334 2.57 4.95 -19.72
CA GLN A 334 2.78 3.81 -20.61
C GLN A 334 1.64 2.79 -20.46
N TYR A 335 1.29 2.45 -19.22
CA TYR A 335 0.20 1.52 -18.91
C TYR A 335 -1.15 1.97 -19.49
N GLY A 336 -1.54 3.22 -19.25
CA GLY A 336 -2.80 3.78 -19.75
C GLY A 336 -2.85 3.98 -21.27
N GLY A 337 -1.72 3.93 -21.96
CA GLY A 337 -1.69 3.90 -23.44
C GLY A 337 -1.86 2.49 -24.02
N THR A 338 -1.75 1.45 -23.19
CA THR A 338 -1.87 0.03 -23.59
C THR A 338 -3.24 -0.59 -23.26
N THR A 339 -4.03 0.06 -22.41
CA THR A 339 -5.38 -0.33 -21.98
C THR A 339 -6.44 0.58 -22.59
#